data_AF-A0A7S8IDX6-F1
#
_entry.id   AF-A0A7S8IDX6-F1
#
_cell.length_a   1.000
_cell.length_b   1.000
_cell.length_c   1.000
_cell.angle_alpha   90.00
_cell.angle_beta   90.00
_cell.angle_gamma   90.00
#
_symmetry.space_group_name_H-M   'P 1'
#
loop_
_entity.id
_entity.type
_entity.pdbx_description
1 polymer ?
#
loop_
_entity_poly.entity_id
_entity_poly.type
_entity_poly.pdbx_seq_one_letter_code
_entity_poly.pdbx_strand_id
1 'polypeptide(L)'
;MQLHTTPIEAIPIACDPHALSAQQQERWMIVGKQMYSAIEEIRELPGGYAFRLPGTAEMLMIIAEDLTMERLCCPFLHFTLDVERTGEPFWLSFTGGEGAKEFLRASIEEFNMLDVEVATAAGFNVSNAKDIDSVNAAIEVANTVNMLTSSNGDNGDGQ
;
A
#
# COMPACT_ATOMS: atom_id res chain seq x y z
N MET A 1 10.75 -35.08 -2.56
CA MET A 1 10.53 -33.72 -3.10
C MET A 1 11.17 -32.76 -2.11
N GLN A 2 12.40 -32.32 -2.38
CA GLN A 2 13.11 -31.41 -1.48
C GLN A 2 12.55 -30.00 -1.69
N LEU A 3 11.85 -29.50 -0.69
CA LEU A 3 11.49 -28.09 -0.58
C LEU A 3 12.82 -27.34 -0.44
N HIS A 4 13.21 -26.65 -1.51
CA HIS A 4 14.29 -25.68 -1.43
C HIS A 4 13.73 -24.49 -0.68
N THR A 5 13.94 -24.43 0.63
CA THR A 5 13.81 -23.18 1.38
C THR A 5 15.04 -22.36 1.04
N THR A 6 14.93 -21.51 0.03
CA THR A 6 15.82 -20.37 -0.12
C THR A 6 15.86 -19.66 1.24
N PRO A 7 17.05 -19.35 1.80
CA PRO A 7 17.13 -18.49 2.97
C PRO A 7 16.32 -17.22 2.68
N ILE A 8 15.49 -16.80 3.63
CA ILE A 8 14.79 -15.53 3.55
C ILE A 8 15.88 -14.45 3.66
N GLU A 9 16.53 -14.12 2.54
CA GLU A 9 17.08 -12.78 2.36
C GLU A 9 15.91 -11.84 2.65
N ALA A 10 16.06 -11.02 3.70
CA ALA A 10 15.00 -10.14 4.16
C ALA A 10 14.52 -9.30 2.98
N ILE A 11 13.27 -9.54 2.54
CA ILE A 11 12.67 -8.81 1.42
C ILE A 11 12.75 -7.31 1.77
N PRO A 12 13.39 -6.47 0.94
CA PRO A 12 13.51 -5.05 1.23
C PRO A 12 12.14 -4.39 1.43
N ILE A 13 12.04 -3.50 2.40
CA ILE A 13 10.86 -2.65 2.62
C ILE A 13 10.98 -1.46 1.67
N ALA A 14 10.62 -1.70 0.42
CA ALA A 14 10.61 -0.69 -0.64
C ALA A 14 9.58 -1.07 -1.70
N CYS A 15 8.89 -0.07 -2.25
CA CYS A 15 8.09 -0.24 -3.45
C CYS A 15 9.01 -0.20 -4.68
N ASP A 16 8.91 -1.19 -5.56
CA ASP A 16 9.54 -1.21 -6.88
C ASP A 16 8.48 -1.07 -7.99
N PRO A 17 8.13 0.15 -8.41
CA PRO A 17 7.20 0.36 -9.52
C PRO A 17 7.70 -0.23 -10.85
N HIS A 18 9.00 -0.53 -10.99
CA HIS A 18 9.58 -1.10 -12.20
C HIS A 18 9.43 -2.62 -12.27
N ALA A 19 8.97 -3.27 -11.20
CA ALA A 19 8.47 -4.65 -11.26
C ALA A 19 7.16 -4.77 -12.06
N LEU A 20 6.48 -3.64 -12.32
CA LEU A 20 5.30 -3.54 -13.18
C LEU A 20 5.71 -3.23 -14.63
N SER A 21 5.05 -3.84 -15.61
CA SER A 21 5.14 -3.40 -17.00
C SER A 21 4.59 -1.99 -17.18
N ALA A 22 4.94 -1.28 -18.26
CA ALA A 22 4.43 0.07 -18.52
C ALA A 22 2.89 0.14 -18.52
N GLN A 23 2.22 -0.87 -19.08
CA GLN A 23 0.76 -0.96 -19.04
C GLN A 23 0.24 -1.16 -17.62
N GLN A 24 0.91 -1.98 -16.81
CA GLN A 24 0.55 -2.15 -15.40
C GLN A 24 0.81 -0.88 -14.60
N GLN A 25 1.85 -0.09 -14.90
CA GLN A 25 2.10 1.19 -14.22
C GLN A 25 0.98 2.21 -14.48
N GLU A 26 0.46 2.27 -15.71
CA GLU A 26 -0.72 3.09 -16.02
C GLU A 26 -1.94 2.64 -15.22
N ARG A 27 -2.18 1.32 -15.17
CA ARG A 27 -3.29 0.75 -14.38
C ARG A 27 -3.10 0.97 -12.88
N TRP A 28 -1.90 0.81 -12.36
CA TRP A 28 -1.54 1.01 -10.95
C TRP A 28 -1.95 2.40 -10.46
N MET A 29 -1.62 3.45 -11.22
CA MET A 29 -2.02 4.81 -10.87
C MET A 29 -3.55 4.99 -10.89
N ILE A 30 -4.22 4.48 -11.92
CA ILE A 30 -5.68 4.62 -12.07
C ILE A 30 -6.42 3.86 -10.97
N VAL A 31 -6.06 2.60 -10.77
CA VAL A 31 -6.70 1.68 -9.82
C VAL A 31 -6.40 2.11 -8.38
N GLY A 32 -5.16 2.47 -8.07
CA GLY A 32 -4.79 3.00 -6.75
C GLY A 32 -5.63 4.23 -6.41
N LYS A 33 -5.72 5.21 -7.33
CA LYS A 33 -6.57 6.40 -7.12
C LYS A 33 -8.04 6.03 -6.89
N GLN A 34 -8.59 5.10 -7.68
CA GLN A 34 -9.98 4.64 -7.52
C GLN A 34 -10.21 3.94 -6.18
N MET A 35 -9.29 3.09 -5.75
CA MET A 35 -9.41 2.36 -4.48
C MET A 35 -9.25 3.29 -3.28
N TYR A 36 -8.15 4.03 -3.21
CA TYR A 36 -7.83 4.87 -2.03
C TYR A 36 -8.84 6.01 -1.84
N SER A 37 -9.36 6.61 -2.92
CA SER A 37 -10.39 7.65 -2.81
C SER A 37 -11.76 7.11 -2.37
N ALA A 38 -11.97 5.79 -2.43
CA ALA A 38 -13.20 5.14 -2.00
C ALA A 38 -13.13 4.59 -0.56
N ILE A 39 -11.99 4.75 0.13
CA ILE A 39 -11.84 4.30 1.51
C ILE A 39 -12.75 5.12 2.42
N GLU A 40 -13.61 4.42 3.18
CA GLU A 40 -14.61 5.02 4.08
C GLU A 40 -14.10 5.18 5.52
N GLU A 41 -13.17 4.31 5.93
CA GLU A 41 -12.65 4.23 7.30
C GLU A 41 -11.26 3.58 7.26
N ILE A 42 -10.34 4.02 8.13
CA ILE A 42 -9.04 3.39 8.32
C ILE A 42 -8.88 3.00 9.79
N ARG A 43 -8.41 1.78 10.02
CA ARG A 43 -8.03 1.29 11.35
C ARG A 43 -6.55 1.00 11.39
N GLU A 44 -5.88 1.54 12.40
CA GLU A 44 -4.50 1.20 12.68
C GLU A 44 -4.41 -0.22 13.26
N LEU A 45 -3.47 -1.01 12.73
CA LEU A 45 -3.13 -2.34 13.22
C LEU A 45 -1.70 -2.34 13.79
N PRO A 46 -1.30 -3.36 14.57
CA PRO A 46 0.08 -3.45 15.08
C PRO A 46 1.14 -3.44 13.96
N GLY A 47 0.89 -4.13 12.85
CA GLY A 47 1.83 -4.24 11.72
C GLY A 47 1.42 -3.53 10.44
N GLY A 48 0.44 -2.60 10.49
CA GLY A 48 -0.05 -1.90 9.31
C GLY A 48 -1.41 -1.24 9.51
N TYR A 49 -2.27 -1.32 8.48
CA TYR A 49 -3.57 -0.66 8.46
C TYR A 49 -4.65 -1.54 7.82
N ALA A 50 -5.90 -1.34 8.21
CA ALA A 50 -7.07 -1.90 7.56
C ALA A 50 -7.95 -0.78 6.99
N PHE A 51 -8.44 -0.97 5.77
CA PHE A 51 -9.24 -0.03 5.01
C PHE A 51 -10.64 -0.60 4.82
N ARG A 52 -11.65 0.20 5.18
CA ARG A 52 -13.05 -0.11 4.88
C ARG A 52 -13.39 0.41 3.49
N LEU A 53 -13.92 -0.45 2.64
CA LEU A 53 -14.27 -0.14 1.26
C LEU A 53 -15.72 -0.56 0.96
N PRO A 54 -16.38 0.09 -0.02
CA PRO A 54 -17.74 -0.28 -0.43
C PRO A 54 -17.85 -1.76 -0.81
N GLY A 55 -18.89 -2.44 -0.31
CA GLY A 55 -19.18 -3.85 -0.58
C GLY A 55 -19.77 -4.15 -1.95
N THR A 56 -19.31 -3.45 -3.00
CA THR A 56 -19.86 -3.57 -4.37
C THR A 56 -19.02 -4.52 -5.22
N ALA A 57 -19.63 -5.10 -6.28
CA ALA A 57 -18.90 -5.96 -7.19
C ALA A 57 -17.80 -5.20 -7.95
N GLU A 58 -18.06 -3.94 -8.27
CA GLU A 58 -17.11 -3.03 -8.91
C GLU A 58 -15.88 -2.81 -8.02
N MET A 59 -16.09 -2.56 -6.72
CA MET A 59 -14.99 -2.36 -5.78
C MET A 59 -14.18 -3.64 -5.57
N LEU A 60 -14.83 -4.81 -5.54
CA LEU A 60 -14.12 -6.08 -5.44
C LEU A 60 -13.15 -6.30 -6.61
N MET A 61 -13.54 -5.92 -7.83
CA MET A 61 -12.68 -6.00 -9.01
C MET A 61 -11.51 -5.01 -8.95
N ILE A 62 -11.76 -3.79 -8.45
CA ILE A 62 -10.71 -2.78 -8.23
C ILE A 62 -9.67 -3.31 -7.22
N ILE A 63 -10.12 -3.83 -6.07
CA ILE A 63 -9.24 -4.40 -5.05
C ILE A 63 -8.41 -5.57 -5.62
N ALA A 64 -9.04 -6.46 -6.39
CA ALA A 64 -8.34 -7.59 -6.97
C ALA A 64 -7.25 -7.16 -7.97
N GLU A 65 -7.50 -6.13 -8.76
CA GLU A 65 -6.53 -5.57 -9.70
C GLU A 65 -5.38 -4.88 -8.95
N ASP A 66 -5.69 -4.07 -7.93
CA ASP A 66 -4.72 -3.40 -7.07
C ASP A 66 -3.76 -4.40 -6.43
N LEU A 67 -4.30 -5.42 -5.75
CA LEU A 67 -3.52 -6.47 -5.10
C LEU A 67 -2.67 -7.30 -6.08
N THR A 68 -3.08 -7.40 -7.34
CA THR A 68 -2.27 -8.08 -8.37
C THR A 68 -0.98 -7.30 -8.66
N MET A 69 -1.01 -5.97 -8.59
CA MET A 69 0.15 -5.10 -8.81
C MET A 69 0.94 -4.87 -7.52
N GLU A 70 0.27 -4.58 -6.41
CA GLU A 70 0.91 -4.34 -5.11
C GLU A 70 1.75 -5.53 -4.65
N ARG A 71 1.34 -6.76 -4.95
CA ARG A 71 2.16 -7.96 -4.66
C ARG A 71 3.44 -8.06 -5.49
N LEU A 72 3.52 -7.38 -6.63
CA LEU A 72 4.71 -7.34 -7.47
C LEU A 72 5.65 -6.22 -7.03
N CYS A 73 5.14 -5.01 -6.82
CA CYS A 73 5.96 -3.86 -6.44
C CYS A 73 6.25 -3.79 -4.94
N CYS A 74 5.40 -4.32 -4.07
CA CYS A 74 5.54 -4.31 -2.61
C CYS A 74 5.54 -5.73 -2.00
N PRO A 75 6.47 -6.63 -2.39
CA PRO A 75 6.43 -8.05 -2.01
C PRO A 75 6.66 -8.32 -0.52
N PHE A 76 7.07 -7.31 0.27
CA PHE A 76 7.24 -7.41 1.73
C PHE A 76 5.90 -7.29 2.50
N LEU A 77 4.82 -6.87 1.84
CA LEU A 77 3.50 -6.74 2.44
C LEU A 77 2.71 -8.05 2.41
N HIS A 78 1.90 -8.22 3.45
CA HIS A 78 0.87 -9.23 3.56
C HIS A 78 -0.51 -8.57 3.47
N PHE A 79 -1.33 -9.12 2.58
CA PHE A 79 -2.66 -8.60 2.26
C PHE A 79 -3.74 -9.58 2.71
N THR A 80 -4.76 -9.08 3.40
CA THR A 80 -5.98 -9.83 3.74
C THR A 80 -7.19 -9.05 3.27
N LEU A 81 -8.11 -9.73 2.59
CA LEU A 81 -9.40 -9.16 2.20
C LEU A 81 -10.51 -9.96 2.89
N ASP A 82 -11.20 -9.33 3.83
CA ASP A 82 -12.39 -9.88 4.45
C ASP A 82 -13.62 -9.51 3.61
N VAL A 83 -14.27 -10.55 3.08
CA VAL A 83 -15.51 -10.44 2.31
C VAL A 83 -16.66 -10.86 3.22
N GLU A 84 -17.42 -9.87 3.70
CA GLU A 84 -18.56 -10.08 4.58
C GLU A 84 -19.83 -10.49 3.81
N ARG A 85 -20.99 -10.49 4.48
CA ARG A 85 -22.28 -10.80 3.86
C ARG A 85 -22.60 -9.82 2.73
N THR A 86 -23.47 -10.22 1.81
CA THR A 86 -23.84 -9.39 0.66
C THR A 86 -24.29 -7.98 1.08
N GLY A 87 -23.62 -6.97 0.53
CA GLY A 87 -23.90 -5.55 0.82
C GLY A 87 -23.14 -4.99 2.03
N GLU A 88 -22.48 -5.83 2.82
CA GLU A 88 -21.56 -5.38 3.86
C GLU A 88 -20.23 -4.89 3.24
N PRO A 89 -19.55 -3.92 3.88
CA PRO A 89 -18.28 -3.40 3.38
C PRO A 89 -17.19 -4.48 3.33
N PHE A 90 -16.18 -4.23 2.52
CA PHE A 90 -14.94 -4.98 2.57
C PHE A 90 -14.00 -4.40 3.61
N TRP A 91 -13.22 -5.26 4.25
CA TRP A 91 -12.05 -4.87 5.02
C TRP A 91 -10.79 -5.38 4.34
N LEU A 92 -9.99 -4.45 3.83
CA LEU A 92 -8.72 -4.72 3.17
C LEU A 92 -7.57 -4.33 4.10
N SER A 93 -6.78 -5.30 4.55
CA SER A 93 -5.66 -5.08 5.47
C SER A 93 -4.33 -5.20 4.76
N PHE A 94 -3.47 -4.21 4.95
CA PHE A 94 -2.08 -4.18 4.50
C PHE A 94 -1.20 -4.25 5.75
N THR A 95 -0.38 -5.28 5.87
CA THR A 95 0.48 -5.53 7.04
C THR A 95 1.87 -6.00 6.62
N GLY A 96 2.84 -6.01 7.51
CA GLY A 96 4.15 -6.59 7.24
C GLY A 96 5.00 -6.76 8.50
N GLY A 97 6.28 -7.07 8.30
CA GLY A 97 7.27 -7.13 9.37
C GLY A 97 7.62 -5.75 9.97
N GLU A 98 8.63 -5.73 10.83
CA GLU A 98 9.17 -4.49 11.41
C GLU A 98 9.52 -3.48 10.32
N GLY A 99 9.06 -2.23 10.43
CA GLY A 99 9.24 -1.17 9.44
C GLY A 99 8.14 -1.04 8.38
N ALA A 100 7.30 -2.08 8.19
CA ALA A 100 6.26 -2.07 7.15
C ALA A 100 5.15 -1.06 7.46
N LYS A 101 4.83 -0.85 8.73
CA LYS A 101 3.79 0.09 9.15
C LYS A 101 4.23 1.54 8.91
N GLU A 102 5.48 1.86 9.21
CA GLU A 102 6.10 3.15 8.95
C GLU A 102 6.16 3.44 7.45
N PHE A 103 6.49 2.42 6.66
CA PHE A 103 6.40 2.49 5.21
C PHE A 103 4.98 2.82 4.73
N LEU A 104 3.97 2.06 5.18
CA LEU A 104 2.57 2.29 4.79
C LEU A 104 2.09 3.68 5.18
N ARG A 105 2.45 4.18 6.37
CA ARG A 105 2.12 5.55 6.80
C ARG A 105 2.72 6.58 5.85
N ALA A 106 4.00 6.46 5.54
CA ALA A 106 4.67 7.35 4.59
C ALA A 106 4.04 7.26 3.20
N SER A 107 3.70 6.05 2.71
CA SER A 107 2.98 5.88 1.45
C SER A 107 1.65 6.63 1.44
N ILE A 108 0.83 6.48 2.48
CA ILE A 108 -0.49 7.12 2.58
C ILE A 108 -0.36 8.65 2.56
N GLU A 109 0.59 9.20 3.34
CA GLU A 109 0.79 10.65 3.46
C GLU A 109 1.39 11.27 2.19
N GLU A 110 2.34 10.59 1.54
CA GLU A 110 3.01 11.11 0.34
C GLU A 110 2.19 10.93 -0.95
N PHE A 111 1.50 9.80 -1.11
CA PHE A 111 0.59 9.59 -2.26
C PHE A 111 -0.69 10.42 -2.13
N ASN A 112 -1.18 10.59 -0.90
CA ASN A 112 -2.32 11.43 -0.57
C ASN A 112 -3.55 11.23 -1.49
N MET A 113 -3.92 9.97 -1.70
CA MET A 113 -5.07 9.59 -2.52
C MET A 113 -6.38 9.43 -1.70
N LEU A 114 -6.31 9.64 -0.38
CA LEU A 114 -7.45 9.51 0.54
C LEU A 114 -8.34 10.75 0.50
N ASP A 115 -9.61 10.57 0.88
CA ASP A 115 -10.44 11.69 1.30
C ASP A 115 -9.84 12.37 2.55
N VAL A 116 -9.87 13.71 2.57
CA VAL A 116 -9.22 14.51 3.61
C VAL A 116 -9.82 14.26 5.00
N GLU A 117 -11.12 14.02 5.09
CA GLU A 117 -11.80 13.75 6.37
C GLU A 117 -11.42 12.37 6.89
N VAL A 118 -11.38 11.37 6.00
CA VAL A 118 -10.95 10.01 6.32
C VAL A 118 -9.50 9.98 6.79
N ALA A 119 -8.60 10.64 6.07
CA ALA A 119 -7.19 10.72 6.44
C ALA A 119 -6.99 11.42 7.80
N THR A 120 -7.68 12.54 8.02
CA THR A 120 -7.62 13.29 9.28
C THR A 120 -8.17 12.47 10.44
N ALA A 121 -9.30 11.78 10.25
CA ALA A 121 -9.90 10.90 11.26
C ALA A 121 -8.97 9.74 11.66
N ALA A 122 -8.16 9.26 10.72
CA ALA A 122 -7.17 8.22 10.94
C ALA A 122 -5.80 8.75 11.45
N GLY A 123 -5.66 10.06 11.62
CA GLY A 123 -4.44 10.69 12.15
C GLY A 123 -3.30 10.85 11.15
N PHE A 124 -3.58 10.77 9.85
CA PHE A 124 -2.59 11.03 8.80
C PHE A 124 -2.48 12.53 8.49
N ASN A 125 -1.28 12.98 8.17
CA ASN A 125 -1.04 14.34 7.72
C ASN A 125 -1.12 14.47 6.20
N VAL A 126 -2.28 14.88 5.69
CA VAL A 126 -2.54 15.05 4.24
C VAL A 126 -2.53 16.51 3.77
N SER A 127 -1.95 17.42 4.57
CA SER A 127 -2.05 18.87 4.35
C SER A 127 -1.29 19.42 3.12
N ASN A 128 -0.52 18.58 2.41
CA ASN A 128 0.25 18.95 1.21
C ASN A 128 0.01 17.98 0.02
N ALA A 129 -1.24 17.60 -0.25
CA ALA A 129 -1.60 16.75 -1.39
C ALA A 129 -0.94 17.23 -2.69
N LYS A 130 -0.05 16.42 -3.25
CA LYS A 130 0.41 16.60 -4.62
C LYS A 130 -0.62 15.94 -5.54
N ASP A 131 -1.06 16.66 -6.56
CA ASP A 131 -1.82 16.03 -7.64
C ASP A 131 -0.91 15.03 -8.36
N ILE A 132 -1.15 13.73 -8.13
CA ILE A 132 -0.50 12.66 -8.89
C ILE A 132 -1.32 12.43 -10.16
N ASP A 133 -0.89 13.07 -11.25
CA ASP A 133 -1.58 13.09 -12.54
C ASP A 133 -0.88 12.26 -13.64
N SER A 134 0.30 11.72 -13.34
CA SER A 134 1.12 10.94 -14.27
C SER A 134 1.85 9.80 -13.58
N VAL A 135 2.14 8.74 -14.35
CA VAL A 135 2.90 7.57 -13.88
C VAL A 135 4.26 7.99 -13.34
N ASN A 136 4.95 8.93 -14.00
CA ASN A 136 6.25 9.41 -13.54
C ASN A 136 6.15 10.10 -12.17
N ALA A 137 5.13 10.93 -11.95
CA ALA A 137 4.91 11.54 -10.64
C ALA A 137 4.65 10.48 -9.55
N ALA A 138 3.86 9.44 -9.86
CA ALA A 138 3.62 8.32 -8.94
C ALA A 138 4.92 7.56 -8.60
N ILE A 139 5.79 7.33 -9.59
CA ILE A 139 7.10 6.71 -9.39
C ILE A 139 8.03 7.60 -8.53
N GLU A 140 8.04 8.91 -8.76
CA GLU A 140 8.81 9.86 -7.94
C GLU A 140 8.35 9.87 -6.48
N VAL A 141 7.03 9.77 -6.25
CA VAL A 141 6.48 9.62 -4.90
C VAL A 141 6.89 8.30 -4.26
N ALA A 142 6.79 7.17 -4.98
CA ALA A 142 7.26 5.88 -4.48
C ALA A 142 8.76 5.92 -4.08
N ASN A 143 9.60 6.54 -4.91
CA ASN A 143 11.02 6.74 -4.61
C ASN A 143 11.23 7.61 -3.37
N THR A 144 10.42 8.65 -3.18
CA THR A 144 10.47 9.51 -2.00
C THR A 144 10.15 8.71 -0.73
N VAL A 145 9.09 7.89 -0.76
CA VAL A 145 8.71 7.01 0.35
C VAL A 145 9.84 6.02 0.68
N ASN A 146 10.43 5.38 -0.34
CA ASN A 146 11.56 4.46 -0.16
C ASN A 146 12.74 5.15 0.54
N MET A 147 13.06 6.39 0.14
CA MET A 147 14.14 7.16 0.77
C MET A 147 13.83 7.50 2.23
N LEU A 148 12.61 7.95 2.54
CA LEU A 148 12.19 8.31 3.90
C LEU A 148 12.23 7.12 4.88
N THR A 149 12.03 5.90 4.37
CA THR A 149 11.85 4.69 5.18
C THR A 149 13.10 3.82 5.24
N SER A 150 14.04 4.01 4.32
CA SER A 150 15.33 3.31 4.27
C SER A 150 16.23 3.50 5.51
N SER A 151 16.15 4.65 6.19
CA SER A 151 17.01 4.96 7.36
C SER A 151 16.55 4.35 8.69
N ASN A 152 15.36 3.74 8.75
CA ASN A 152 14.86 3.09 9.97
C ASN A 152 15.25 1.60 10.08
N GLY A 153 15.88 1.04 9.04
CA GLY A 153 16.31 -0.36 8.99
C GLY A 153 17.79 -0.60 9.32
N ASP A 154 18.60 0.44 9.54
CA ASP A 154 20.02 0.29 9.87
C ASP A 154 20.27 0.60 11.36
N ASN A 155 19.69 -0.23 12.23
CA ASN A 155 20.05 -0.30 13.65
C ASN A 155 20.36 -1.74 14.02
N GLY A 156 21.53 -2.21 13.59
CA GLY A 156 22.15 -3.39 14.20
C GLY A 156 22.86 -4.29 13.21
N ASP A 157 24.14 -4.00 12.95
CA ASP A 157 25.21 -4.98 13.09
C ASP A 157 26.55 -4.25 13.20
N GLY A 158 26.81 -3.80 14.43
CA GLY A 158 28.08 -3.24 14.84
C GLY A 158 28.41 -3.69 16.26
N GLN A 159 28.76 -4.97 16.42
CA GLN A 159 29.75 -5.42 17.40
C GLN A 159 30.23 -6.84 17.11
#